data_AF-A0A2M9XI42-F1
#
_entry.id   AF-A0A2M9XI42-F1
#
_cell.length_a   1.000
_cell.length_b   1.000
_cell.length_c   1.000
_cell.angle_alpha   90.00
_cell.angle_beta   90.00
_cell.angle_gamma   90.00
#
_symmetry.space_group_name_H-M   'P 1'
#
loop_
_entity.id
_entity.type
_entity.pdbx_description
1 polymer ?
#
loop_
_entity_poly.entity_id
_entity_poly.type
_entity_poly.pdbx_seq_one_letter_code
_entity_poly.pdbx_strand_id
1 'polypeptide(L)'
;MESGIMETKEKVNADVKAWNKQGHTQSETLTEAFRRVKVCSSDFDLPCIIEHKSFLNLSLKNAKPSPNFCKNVPAPLEFTKSISWRTSRCGQLAPDHPMICDKLIDEVQNFCQNKNEQKKK
;
A
#
# COMPACT_ATOMS: atom_id res chain seq x y z
N MET A 1 -2.76 15.64 20.97
CA MET A 1 -2.27 15.01 19.72
C MET A 1 -3.08 13.77 19.28
N GLU A 2 -4.00 13.25 20.10
CA GLU A 2 -4.81 12.06 19.74
C GLU A 2 -6.02 12.35 18.81
N SER A 3 -6.59 13.56 18.84
CA SER A 3 -7.76 13.89 18.00
C SER A 3 -7.49 13.82 16.49
N GLY A 4 -6.32 14.28 16.03
CA GLY A 4 -6.02 14.30 14.58
C GLY A 4 -5.83 12.90 13.96
N ILE A 5 -5.39 11.93 14.77
CA ILE A 5 -5.16 10.55 14.29
C ILE A 5 -6.47 9.79 14.16
N MET A 6 -7.46 10.03 15.05
CA MET A 6 -8.79 9.42 14.92
C MET A 6 -9.56 9.95 13.72
N GLU A 7 -9.54 11.26 13.49
CA GLU A 7 -10.19 11.88 12.33
C GLU A 7 -9.63 11.34 11.00
N THR A 8 -8.30 11.16 10.94
CA THR A 8 -7.63 10.55 9.78
C THR A 8 -8.11 9.12 9.54
N LYS A 9 -8.29 8.31 10.59
CA LYS A 9 -8.76 6.92 10.47
C LYS A 9 -10.20 6.83 9.98
N GLU A 10 -11.09 7.67 10.48
CA GLU A 10 -12.49 7.69 10.05
C GLU A 10 -12.63 8.12 8.60
N LYS A 11 -11.91 9.18 8.20
CA LYS A 11 -11.83 9.63 6.81
C LYS A 11 -11.33 8.54 5.88
N VAL A 12 -10.22 7.88 6.23
CA VAL A 12 -9.66 6.76 5.44
C VAL A 12 -10.67 5.63 5.32
N ASN A 13 -11.36 5.26 6.41
CA ASN A 13 -12.36 4.19 6.36
C ASN A 13 -13.55 4.53 5.44
N ALA A 14 -14.03 5.78 5.48
CA ALA A 14 -15.10 6.23 4.59
C ALA A 14 -14.66 6.20 3.12
N ASP A 15 -13.45 6.70 2.84
CA ASP A 15 -12.87 6.72 1.50
C ASP A 15 -12.63 5.30 0.96
N VAL A 16 -12.05 4.40 1.76
CA VAL A 16 -11.86 2.98 1.41
C VAL A 16 -13.20 2.31 1.11
N LYS A 17 -14.25 2.58 1.90
CA LYS A 17 -15.60 2.06 1.62
C LYS A 17 -16.13 2.59 0.29
N ALA A 18 -15.98 3.87 -0.01
CA ALA A 18 -16.39 4.46 -1.28
C ALA A 18 -15.61 3.87 -2.46
N TRP A 19 -14.30 3.71 -2.30
CA TRP A 19 -13.40 3.08 -3.27
C TRP A 19 -13.82 1.64 -3.57
N ASN A 20 -13.95 0.80 -2.54
CA ASN A 20 -14.25 -0.62 -2.74
C ASN A 20 -15.63 -0.89 -3.33
N LYS A 21 -16.62 0.01 -3.13
CA LYS A 21 -17.93 -0.09 -3.78
C LYS A 21 -17.85 -0.07 -5.31
N GLN A 22 -16.82 0.54 -5.88
CA GLN A 22 -16.60 0.59 -7.32
C GLN A 22 -16.06 -0.74 -7.88
N GLY A 23 -15.70 -1.69 -7.01
CA GLY A 23 -15.26 -3.02 -7.41
C GLY A 23 -13.87 -3.06 -8.02
N HIS A 24 -12.99 -2.15 -7.60
CA HIS A 24 -11.58 -2.09 -8.01
C HIS A 24 -10.81 -3.36 -7.67
N THR A 25 -9.81 -3.65 -8.48
CA THR A 25 -8.87 -4.75 -8.31
C THR A 25 -7.68 -4.34 -7.44
N GLN A 26 -6.92 -5.33 -7.00
CA GLN A 26 -5.68 -5.11 -6.24
C GLN A 26 -4.66 -4.28 -7.02
N SER A 27 -4.55 -4.49 -8.34
CA SER A 27 -3.63 -3.74 -9.20
C SER A 27 -4.03 -2.28 -9.36
N GLU A 28 -5.33 -2.01 -9.49
CA GLU A 28 -5.87 -0.64 -9.53
C GLU A 28 -5.69 0.07 -8.19
N THR A 29 -5.91 -0.65 -7.08
CA THR A 29 -5.68 -0.13 -5.73
C THR A 29 -4.21 0.26 -5.51
N LEU A 30 -3.27 -0.57 -5.95
CA LEU A 30 -1.85 -0.28 -5.88
C LEU A 30 -1.51 0.99 -6.68
N THR A 31 -1.99 1.05 -7.92
CA THR A 31 -1.77 2.19 -8.83
C THR A 31 -2.32 3.48 -8.23
N GLU A 32 -3.53 3.44 -7.68
CA GLU A 32 -4.15 4.61 -7.05
C GLU A 32 -3.39 5.07 -5.80
N ALA A 33 -2.95 4.15 -4.93
CA ALA A 33 -2.19 4.52 -3.75
C ALA A 33 -0.91 5.28 -4.12
N PHE A 34 -0.18 4.83 -5.14
CA PHE A 34 1.02 5.53 -5.62
C PHE A 34 0.71 6.83 -6.37
N ARG A 35 -0.42 6.91 -7.08
CA ARG A 35 -0.90 8.17 -7.67
C ARG A 35 -1.14 9.22 -6.59
N ARG A 36 -1.72 8.83 -5.45
CA ARG A 36 -2.01 9.73 -4.32
C ARG A 36 -0.74 10.20 -3.61
N VAL A 37 0.30 9.37 -3.53
CA VAL A 37 1.60 9.79 -2.96
C VAL A 37 2.19 11.01 -3.66
N LYS A 38 1.94 11.20 -4.97
CA LYS A 38 2.44 12.35 -5.73
C LYS A 38 1.90 13.70 -5.28
N VAL A 39 0.84 13.73 -4.46
CA VAL A 39 0.31 14.97 -3.88
C VAL A 39 0.83 15.25 -2.47
N CYS A 40 1.66 14.35 -1.90
CA CYS A 40 2.29 14.59 -0.62
C CYS A 40 3.28 15.76 -0.71
N SER A 41 3.33 16.58 0.33
CA SER A 41 4.16 17.80 0.34
C SER A 41 5.67 17.51 0.37
N SER A 42 6.07 16.41 1.01
CA SER A 42 7.46 15.98 1.16
C SER A 42 7.53 14.51 1.54
N ASP A 43 8.72 13.91 1.46
CA ASP A 43 8.98 12.52 1.90
C ASP A 43 8.73 12.24 3.39
N PHE A 44 8.63 13.29 4.21
CA PHE A 44 8.43 13.20 5.66
C PHE A 44 7.02 13.63 6.09
N ASP A 45 6.09 13.76 5.15
CA ASP A 45 4.69 14.09 5.40
C ASP A 45 3.98 12.93 6.12
N LEU A 46 4.11 12.91 7.45
CA LEU A 46 3.58 11.84 8.31
C LEU A 46 2.07 11.63 8.13
N PRO A 47 1.21 12.68 8.10
CA PRO A 47 -0.20 12.50 7.78
C PRO A 47 -0.41 11.81 6.42
N CYS A 48 0.30 12.23 5.37
CA CYS A 48 0.18 11.65 4.04
C CYS A 48 0.61 10.16 4.01
N ILE A 49 1.72 9.83 4.68
CA ILE A 49 2.20 8.45 4.83
C ILE A 49 1.14 7.59 5.52
N ILE A 50 0.60 8.04 6.65
CA ILE A 50 -0.39 7.29 7.44
C ILE A 50 -1.67 7.10 6.63
N GLU A 51 -2.16 8.16 5.99
CA GLU A 51 -3.37 8.14 5.17
C GLU A 51 -3.24 7.12 4.02
N HIS A 52 -2.17 7.23 3.22
CA HIS A 52 -2.01 6.39 2.04
C HIS A 52 -1.59 4.96 2.35
N LYS A 53 -0.81 4.72 3.41
CA LYS A 53 -0.52 3.37 3.89
C LYS A 53 -1.81 2.68 4.37
N SER A 54 -2.64 3.39 5.13
CA SER A 54 -3.91 2.85 5.63
C SER A 54 -4.89 2.58 4.49
N PHE A 55 -5.00 3.50 3.53
CA PHE A 55 -5.79 3.31 2.31
C PHE A 55 -5.35 2.05 1.57
N LEU A 56 -4.05 1.89 1.30
CA LEU A 56 -3.52 0.73 0.57
C LEU A 56 -3.79 -0.58 1.31
N ASN A 57 -3.51 -0.66 2.62
CA ASN A 57 -3.76 -1.86 3.43
C ASN A 57 -5.22 -2.29 3.37
N LEU A 58 -6.13 -1.36 3.64
CA LEU A 58 -7.55 -1.67 3.77
C LEU A 58 -8.18 -1.94 2.42
N SER A 59 -7.82 -1.17 1.39
CA SER A 59 -8.32 -1.40 0.03
C SER A 59 -7.82 -2.73 -0.53
N LEU A 60 -6.55 -3.12 -0.35
CA LEU A 60 -6.04 -4.42 -0.84
C LEU A 60 -6.78 -5.63 -0.23
N LYS A 61 -7.18 -5.53 1.03
CA LYS A 61 -7.95 -6.57 1.74
C LYS A 61 -9.36 -6.75 1.18
N ASN A 62 -9.97 -5.69 0.66
CA ASN A 62 -11.35 -5.67 0.19
C ASN A 62 -11.48 -5.67 -1.34
N ALA A 63 -10.40 -5.34 -2.06
CA ALA A 63 -10.36 -5.27 -3.51
C ALA A 63 -10.52 -6.65 -4.15
N LYS A 64 -11.00 -6.67 -5.39
CA LYS A 64 -11.09 -7.89 -6.19
C LYS A 64 -9.68 -8.46 -6.44
N PRO A 65 -9.48 -9.79 -6.32
CA PRO A 65 -8.19 -10.39 -6.60
C PRO A 65 -7.71 -10.08 -8.02
N SER A 66 -6.48 -9.60 -8.17
CA SER A 66 -5.84 -9.53 -9.48
C SER A 66 -5.06 -10.82 -9.73
N PRO A 67 -5.20 -11.45 -10.92
CA PRO A 67 -4.35 -12.57 -11.30
C PRO A 67 -2.87 -12.20 -11.16
N ASN A 68 -2.07 -13.08 -10.56
CA ASN A 68 -0.63 -12.91 -10.39
C ASN A 68 -0.16 -11.68 -9.56
N PHE A 69 -1.06 -11.02 -8.80
CA PHE A 69 -0.69 -9.84 -8.00
C PHE A 69 0.54 -10.08 -7.11
N CYS A 70 0.56 -11.20 -6.39
CA CYS A 70 1.65 -11.57 -5.49
C CYS A 70 2.76 -12.42 -6.13
N LYS A 71 2.75 -12.68 -7.45
CA LYS A 71 3.65 -13.65 -8.09
C LYS A 71 5.13 -13.27 -7.97
N ASN A 72 5.44 -11.98 -8.11
CA ASN A 72 6.80 -11.45 -8.11
C ASN A 72 7.07 -10.57 -6.87
N VAL A 73 6.31 -10.78 -5.80
CA VAL A 73 6.47 -10.06 -4.55
C VAL A 73 7.32 -10.93 -3.62
N PRO A 74 8.59 -10.58 -3.36
CA PRO A 74 9.45 -11.37 -2.49
C PRO A 74 8.91 -11.35 -1.05
N ALA A 75 9.16 -12.41 -0.31
CA ALA A 75 8.81 -12.43 1.11
C ALA A 75 9.67 -11.40 1.88
N PRO A 76 9.13 -10.74 2.92
CA PRO A 76 9.92 -9.84 3.78
C PRO A 76 11.19 -10.47 4.35
N LEU A 77 11.15 -11.77 4.65
CA LEU A 77 12.29 -12.54 5.18
C LEU A 77 13.37 -12.82 4.13
N GLU A 78 13.08 -12.68 2.83
CA GLU A 78 14.09 -12.71 1.77
C GLU A 78 14.75 -11.34 1.60
N PHE A 79 15.42 -10.86 2.66
CA PHE A 79 15.88 -9.47 2.81
C PHE A 79 16.56 -8.88 1.57
N THR A 80 17.50 -9.60 0.96
CA THR A 80 18.24 -9.11 -0.23
C THR A 80 17.32 -8.91 -1.44
N LYS A 81 16.40 -9.85 -1.70
CA LYS A 81 15.43 -9.74 -2.79
C LYS A 81 14.39 -8.66 -2.48
N SER A 82 13.95 -8.57 -1.23
CA SER A 82 13.02 -7.57 -0.74
C SER A 82 13.54 -6.16 -0.98
N ILE A 83 14.76 -5.86 -0.52
CA ILE A 83 15.39 -4.53 -0.69
C ILE A 83 15.52 -4.18 -2.17
N SER A 84 16.12 -5.07 -2.97
CA SER A 84 16.31 -4.83 -4.42
C SER A 84 14.98 -4.58 -5.14
N TRP A 85 13.96 -5.37 -4.81
CA TRP A 85 12.63 -5.22 -5.37
C TRP A 85 11.96 -3.91 -4.96
N ARG A 86 12.02 -3.53 -3.67
CA ARG A 86 11.47 -2.26 -3.18
C ARG A 86 12.12 -1.07 -3.85
N THR A 87 13.45 -1.02 -3.89
CA THR A 87 14.20 0.07 -4.52
C THR A 87 13.83 0.19 -6.00
N SER A 88 13.81 -0.93 -6.73
CA SER A 88 13.43 -0.95 -8.15
C SER A 88 11.99 -0.48 -8.38
N ARG A 89 11.04 -0.95 -7.55
CA ARG A 89 9.63 -0.56 -7.67
C ARG A 89 9.38 0.90 -7.29
N CYS A 90 10.03 1.38 -6.24
CA CYS A 90 9.88 2.78 -5.83
C CYS A 90 10.46 3.76 -6.85
N GLY A 91 11.60 3.41 -7.48
CA GLY A 91 12.13 4.18 -8.60
C GLY A 91 11.17 4.26 -9.80
N GLN A 92 10.29 3.27 -9.99
CA GLN A 92 9.30 3.27 -11.07
C GLN A 92 7.98 3.96 -10.68
N LEU A 93 7.52 3.77 -9.44
CA LEU A 93 6.17 4.16 -9.01
C LEU A 93 6.11 5.56 -8.41
N ALA A 94 7.13 5.95 -7.65
CA ALA A 94 7.19 7.22 -6.94
C ALA A 94 8.66 7.67 -6.77
N PRO A 95 9.37 8.01 -7.87
CA PRO A 95 10.77 8.42 -7.82
C PRO A 95 11.00 9.68 -6.97
N ASP A 96 10.00 10.56 -6.90
CA ASP A 96 10.05 11.81 -6.14
C ASP A 96 9.74 11.62 -4.64
N HIS A 97 9.23 10.45 -4.26
CA HIS A 97 8.86 10.13 -2.87
C HIS A 97 9.33 8.72 -2.43
N PRO A 98 10.64 8.44 -2.48
CA PRO A 98 11.19 7.12 -2.18
C PRO A 98 10.88 6.65 -0.75
N MET A 99 10.86 7.55 0.23
CA MET A 99 10.62 7.20 1.64
C MET A 99 9.18 6.79 1.87
N ILE A 100 8.23 7.55 1.31
CA ILE A 100 6.81 7.22 1.37
C ILE A 100 6.55 5.91 0.65
N CYS A 101 7.17 5.74 -0.52
CA CYS A 101 7.04 4.52 -1.30
C CYS A 101 7.51 3.28 -0.53
N ASP A 102 8.65 3.33 0.16
CA ASP A 102 9.15 2.23 0.98
C ASP A 102 8.11 1.80 2.04
N LYS A 103 7.42 2.76 2.67
CA LYS A 103 6.38 2.47 3.66
C LYS A 103 5.12 1.87 3.07
N LEU A 104 4.73 2.28 1.86
CA LEU A 104 3.57 1.73 1.17
C LEU A 104 3.85 0.34 0.60
N ILE A 105 5.02 0.14 -0.01
CA ILE A 105 5.36 -1.12 -0.68
C ILE A 105 5.56 -2.26 0.32
N ASP A 106 5.99 -1.95 1.54
CA ASP A 106 6.01 -2.88 2.68
C ASP A 106 4.62 -3.50 2.92
N GLU A 107 3.55 -2.70 2.76
CA GLU A 107 2.18 -3.16 2.94
C GLU A 107 1.76 -4.20 1.89
N VAL A 108 2.28 -4.08 0.67
CA VAL A 108 2.06 -5.06 -0.41
C VAL A 108 2.71 -6.39 -0.05
N GLN A 109 3.93 -6.37 0.49
CA GLN A 109 4.61 -7.60 0.91
C GLN A 109 3.91 -8.25 2.09
N ASN A 110 3.49 -7.47 3.09
CA ASN A 110 2.73 -7.97 4.23
C ASN A 110 1.40 -8.59 3.77
N PHE A 111 0.69 -7.95 2.86
CA PHE A 111 -0.53 -8.47 2.26
C PHE A 111 -0.30 -9.83 1.55
N CYS A 112 0.74 -9.90 0.72
CA CYS A 112 1.06 -11.11 -0.03
C CYS A 112 1.55 -12.26 0.85
N GLN A 113 2.35 -11.97 1.88
CA GLN A 113 2.78 -12.95 2.88
C GLN A 113 1.56 -13.54 3.59
N ASN A 114 0.67 -12.68 4.12
CA ASN A 114 -0.54 -13.12 4.81
C ASN A 114 -1.45 -14.00 3.92
N LYS A 115 -1.59 -13.66 2.63
CA LYS A 115 -2.34 -14.50 1.68
C LYS A 115 -1.68 -15.85 1.43
N ASN A 116 -0.35 -15.91 1.38
CA ASN A 116 0.38 -17.16 1.19
C ASN A 116 0.31 -18.07 2.42
N GLU A 117 0.31 -17.49 3.62
CA GLU A 117 0.11 -18.23 4.88
C GLU A 117 -1.30 -18.81 5.00
N GLN A 118 -2.34 -18.05 4.59
CA GLN A 118 -3.72 -18.55 4.57
C GLN A 118 -3.93 -19.70 3.57
N LYS A 119 -3.23 -19.71 2.43
CA LYS A 119 -3.30 -20.80 1.45
C LYS A 119 -2.64 -22.10 1.91
N LYS A 120 -1.80 -22.05 2.96
CA LYS A 120 -1.10 -23.22 3.52
C LYS A 120 -1.88 -23.88 4.67
N LYS A 121 -2.98 -23.27 5.12
CA LYS A 121 -3.93 -23.85 6.09
C LYS A 121 -5.09 -24.48 5.34
#